data_AF-A0A5J4UE95-F1
#
_entry.id   AF-A0A5J4UE95-F1
#
_cell.length_a   1.000
_cell.length_b   1.000
_cell.length_c   1.000
_cell.angle_alpha   90.00
_cell.angle_beta   90.00
_cell.angle_gamma   90.00
#
_symmetry.space_group_name_H-M   'P 1'
#
loop_
_entity.id
_entity.type
_entity.pdbx_description
1 polymer ?
#
loop_
_entity_poly.entity_id
_entity_poly.type
_entity_poly.pdbx_seq_one_letter_code
_entity_poly.pdbx_strand_id
1 'polypeptide(L)' 'MSKAVHMVMNAVGINKKETVTSIRKAFITKGIDQGATKQEIDRFSMHADGSGIVQGHYDMNLNDKIRERLSNFE' A
#
# COMPACT_ATOMS: atom_id res chain seq x y z
N MET A 1 12.31 -5.96 12.14
CA MET A 1 11.83 -5.89 10.74
C MET A 1 12.52 -4.80 9.91
N SER A 2 12.64 -3.55 10.37
CA SER A 2 13.20 -2.44 9.55
C SER A 2 14.65 -2.64 9.03
N LYS A 3 15.60 -3.11 9.84
CA LYS A 3 17.02 -3.19 9.45
C LYS A 3 17.30 -4.15 8.27
N ALA A 4 16.67 -5.33 8.26
CA ALA A 4 16.84 -6.30 7.17
C ALA A 4 16.24 -5.78 5.85
N VAL A 5 15.08 -5.12 5.92
CA VAL A 5 14.44 -4.49 4.75
C VAL A 5 15.35 -3.41 4.16
N HIS A 6 15.95 -2.56 5.00
CA HIS A 6 16.92 -1.56 4.52
C HIS A 6 18.18 -2.17 3.89
N MET A 7 18.67 -3.32 4.39
CA MET A 7 19.80 -4.01 3.75
C MET A 7 19.44 -4.47 2.34
N VAL A 8 18.25 -5.07 2.16
CA VAL A 8 17.78 -5.51 0.84
C VAL A 8 17.57 -4.31 -0.08
N MET A 9 16.93 -3.24 0.39
CA MET A 9 16.73 -2.01 -0.40
C MET A 9 18.05 -1.42 -0.91
N ASN A 10 19.06 -1.37 -0.04
CA ASN A 10 20.40 -0.91 -0.43
C ASN A 10 21.05 -1.85 -1.44
N ALA A 11 20.92 -3.17 -1.26
CA ALA A 11 21.52 -4.17 -2.13
C ALA A 11 20.96 -4.13 -3.56
N VAL A 12 19.67 -3.82 -3.73
CA VAL A 12 19.03 -3.70 -5.05
C VAL A 12 19.05 -2.28 -5.62
N GLY A 13 19.77 -1.36 -4.96
CA GLY A 13 19.97 0.01 -5.46
C GLY A 13 18.72 0.89 -5.39
N ILE A 14 17.75 0.60 -4.53
CA ILE A 14 16.62 1.51 -4.30
C ILE A 14 17.15 2.82 -3.73
N ASN A 15 16.70 3.93 -4.32
CA ASN A 15 17.13 5.27 -3.92
C ASN A 15 16.91 5.48 -2.42
N LYS A 16 17.91 6.02 -1.71
CA LYS A 16 17.83 6.29 -0.26
C LYS A 16 16.72 7.26 0.14
N LYS A 17 16.17 8.02 -0.80
CA LYS A 17 14.98 8.87 -0.60
C LYS A 17 13.71 8.05 -0.44
N GLU A 18 13.67 6.83 -0.98
CA GLU A 18 12.54 5.91 -0.83
C GLU A 18 12.59 5.26 0.55
N THR A 19 11.44 5.23 1.20
CA THR A 19 11.26 4.67 2.53
C THR A 19 10.56 3.32 2.43
N VAL A 20 10.63 2.50 3.48
CA VAL A 20 9.81 1.28 3.58
C VAL A 20 8.32 1.61 3.38
N THR A 21 7.90 2.79 3.84
CA THR A 21 6.53 3.29 3.66
C THR A 21 6.20 3.61 2.20
N SER A 22 7.09 4.25 1.43
CA SER A 22 6.80 4.56 0.02
C SER A 22 6.73 3.30 -0.85
N ILE A 23 7.57 2.30 -0.56
CA ILE A 23 7.49 0.98 -1.21
C ILE A 23 6.16 0.30 -0.89
N ARG A 24 5.74 0.31 0.39
CA ARG A 24 4.45 -0.25 0.79
C ARG A 24 3.28 0.47 0.09
N LYS A 25 3.37 1.79 -0.07
CA LYS A 25 2.39 2.58 -0.84
C LYS A 25 2.29 2.12 -2.29
N ALA A 26 3.43 2.06 -2.98
CA ALA A 26 3.47 1.66 -4.38
C ALA A 26 2.92 0.24 -4.60
N PHE A 27 3.19 -0.68 -3.68
CA PHE A 27 2.67 -2.05 -3.76
C PHE A 27 1.15 -2.11 -3.60
N ILE A 28 0.58 -1.38 -2.62
CA ILE A 28 -0.87 -1.32 -2.42
C ILE A 28 -1.57 -0.72 -3.64
N THR A 29 -1.06 0.40 -4.17
CA THR A 29 -1.59 1.02 -5.40
C THR A 29 -1.59 0.02 -6.55
N LYS A 30 -0.46 -0.67 -6.79
CA LYS A 30 -0.36 -1.66 -7.86
C LYS A 30 -1.29 -2.86 -7.65
N GLY A 31 -1.46 -3.31 -6.41
CA GLY A 31 -2.41 -4.38 -6.07
C GLY A 31 -3.85 -3.98 -6.40
N ILE A 32 -4.26 -2.77 -6.03
CA ILE A 32 -5.59 -2.24 -6.36
C ILE A 32 -5.79 -2.16 -7.88
N ASP A 33 -4.79 -1.65 -8.62
CA ASP A 33 -4.84 -1.58 -10.09
C ASP A 33 -4.97 -2.97 -10.74
N GLN A 34 -4.39 -3.99 -10.11
CA GLN A 34 -4.49 -5.40 -10.53
C GLN A 34 -5.76 -6.10 -10.05
N GLY A 35 -6.63 -5.40 -9.30
CA GLY A 35 -7.90 -5.95 -8.81
C GLY A 35 -7.78 -6.76 -7.53
N ALA A 36 -6.71 -6.60 -6.75
CA ALA A 36 -6.58 -7.22 -5.44
C ALA A 36 -7.74 -6.82 -4.53
N THR A 37 -8.27 -7.80 -3.80
CA THR A 37 -9.36 -7.60 -2.85
C THR A 37 -8.86 -6.87 -1.60
N LYS A 38 -9.79 -6.22 -0.89
CA LYS A 38 -9.50 -5.57 0.39
C LYS A 38 -8.87 -6.54 1.41
N GLN A 39 -9.35 -7.78 1.47
CA GLN A 39 -8.82 -8.81 2.36
C GLN A 39 -7.35 -9.17 2.05
N GLU A 40 -6.99 -9.22 0.76
CA GLU A 40 -5.60 -9.47 0.33
C GLU A 40 -4.67 -8.31 0.68
N ILE A 41 -5.13 -7.07 0.47
CA ILE A 41 -4.40 -5.85 0.84
C ILE A 41 -4.23 -5.74 2.36
N ASP A 42 -5.28 -6.01 3.13
CA ASP A 42 -5.25 -5.95 4.59
C ASP A 42 -4.34 -7.03 5.17
N ARG A 43 -4.43 -8.27 4.67
CA ARG A 43 -3.52 -9.36 5.03
C ARG A 43 -2.06 -9.00 4.77
N PHE A 44 -1.77 -8.38 3.62
CA PHE A 44 -0.41 -7.97 3.28
C PHE A 44 0.09 -6.79 4.11
N SER A 45 -0.77 -5.81 4.36
CA SER A 45 -0.41 -4.61 5.12
C SER A 45 -0.15 -4.91 6.61
N MET A 46 -0.65 -6.04 7.10
CA MET A 46 -0.57 -6.51 8.49
C MET A 46 -1.08 -5.47 9.50
N HIS A 47 -1.98 -4.57 9.08
CA HIS A 47 -2.65 -3.65 9.99
C HIS A 47 -3.89 -4.34 10.57
N ALA A 48 -4.00 -4.34 11.91
CA ALA A 48 -5.15 -4.90 12.62
C ALA A 48 -6.45 -4.14 12.33
N ASP A 49 -6.36 -2.88 11.90
CA ASP A 49 -7.51 -1.99 11.66
C ASP A 49 -7.60 -1.58 10.17
N GLY A 50 -8.25 -2.44 9.39
CA GLY A 50 -8.35 -2.38 7.92
C GLY A 50 -9.43 -1.47 7.34
N SER A 51 -9.51 -0.19 7.71
CA SER A 51 -10.39 0.72 6.94
C SER A 51 -9.95 2.18 6.88
N GLY A 52 -9.61 2.81 8.01
CA GLY A 52 -9.37 4.27 8.02
C GLY A 52 -8.02 4.71 7.43
N ILE A 53 -6.95 3.95 7.71
CA ILE A 53 -5.57 4.36 7.35
C ILE A 53 -5.27 4.10 5.87
N VAL A 54 -5.80 3.02 5.30
CA VAL A 54 -5.62 2.70 3.88
C VAL A 54 -6.27 3.78 3.01
N GLN A 55 -7.48 4.20 3.36
CA GLN A 55 -8.26 5.18 2.60
C GLN A 55 -7.68 6.60 2.67
N GLY A 56 -7.20 7.04 3.85
CA GLY A 56 -6.66 8.41 4.02
C GLY A 56 -5.19 8.60 3.59
N HIS A 57 -4.34 7.57 3.66
CA HIS A 57 -2.90 7.72 3.40
C HIS A 57 -2.42 7.15 2.05
N TYR A 58 -3.23 6.33 1.39
CA TYR A 58 -2.88 5.66 0.13
C TYR A 58 -3.68 6.14 -1.08
N ASP A 59 -4.84 6.80 -0.90
CA ASP A 59 -5.56 7.50 -1.98
C ASP A 59 -5.09 8.96 -2.09
N MET A 60 -3.90 9.18 -2.66
CA MET A 60 -3.40 10.55 -2.93
C MET A 60 -3.79 11.07 -4.33
N ASN A 61 -4.51 10.29 -5.15
CA ASN A 61 -4.62 10.59 -6.58
C ASN A 61 -6.03 11.00 -7.04
N LEU A 62 -6.94 11.32 -6.12
CA LEU A 62 -8.33 11.70 -6.44
C LEU A 62 -8.97 10.76 -7.47
N ASN A 63 -8.66 9.46 -7.41
CA ASN A 63 -9.15 8.53 -8.41
C ASN A 63 -10.55 8.09 -8.01
N ASP A 64 -11.55 8.83 -8.51
CA ASP A 64 -12.96 8.63 -8.18
C ASP A 64 -13.43 7.19 -8.45
N LYS A 65 -12.82 6.48 -9.41
CA LYS A 65 -13.09 5.05 -9.66
C LYS A 65 -12.63 4.13 -8.53
N ILE A 66 -11.52 4.47 -7.86
CA ILE A 66 -11.04 3.72 -6.69
C ILE A 66 -11.95 4.03 -5.50
N ARG A 67 -12.39 5.29 -5.36
CA ARG A 67 -13.32 5.70 -4.30
C ARG A 67 -14.68 5.03 -4.42
N GLU A 68 -15.23 4.95 -5.63
CA GLU A 68 -16.48 4.24 -5.94
C GLU A 68 -16.36 2.73 -5.70
N ARG A 69 -15.23 2.13 -6.09
CA ARG A 69 -14.97 0.71 -5.77
C ARG A 69 -14.90 0.50 -4.26
N LEU A 70 -14.20 1.35 -3.51
CA LEU A 70 -14.07 1.26 -2.06
C LEU A 70 -15.35 1.57 -1.28
N SER A 71 -16.22 2.46 -1.77
CA SER A 71 -17.51 2.76 -1.14
C SER A 71 -18.57 1.68 -1.32
N ASN A 72 -18.40 0.83 -2.34
CA ASN A 72 -19.33 -0.25 -2.67
C ASN A 72 -18.93 -1.60 -2.06
N PHE A 73 -17.92 -1.64 -1.18
CA PHE A 73 -17.61 -2.81 -0.35
C PHE A 73 -18.42 -2.76 0.94
N GLU A 74 -19.61 -3.36 0.93
CA GLU A 74 -20.24 -3.93 2.14
C GLU A 74 -19.46 -5.16 2.64
#